data_AF-A0A1Y4N9T8-F1
#
_entry.id   AF-A0A1Y4N9T8-F1
#
_cell.length_a   1.000
_cell.length_b   1.000
_cell.length_c   1.000
_cell.angle_alpha   90.00
_cell.angle_beta   90.00
_cell.angle_gamma   90.00
#
_symmetry.space_group_name_H-M   'P 1'
#
loop_
_entity.id
_entity.type
_entity.pdbx_description
1 polymer ?
#
loop_
_entity_poly.entity_id
_entity_poly.type
_entity_poly.pdbx_seq_one_letter_code
_entity_poly.pdbx_strand_id
1 'polypeptide(L)'
;MAEKEELNWLEECGFGPKVMKSMKVCPHCGTVVDNEHRVCPDCGMRLLTKTLYDRYRERHLCCDKCGTVLADDSRYCPHCGNSLYLKVSGG
;
A
#
# COMPACT_ATOMS: atom_id res chain seq x y z
N MET A 1 -19.30 4.24 12.26
CA MET A 1 -19.65 2.91 11.68
C MET A 1 -19.95 2.99 10.18
N ALA A 2 -20.13 4.18 9.58
CA ALA A 2 -20.39 4.37 8.15
C ALA A 2 -19.17 4.13 7.23
N GLU A 3 -17.93 4.34 7.68
CA GLU A 3 -16.73 4.18 6.83
C GLU A 3 -16.37 2.72 6.49
N LYS A 4 -16.87 1.73 7.27
CA LYS A 4 -16.54 0.31 7.04
C LYS A 4 -17.38 -0.32 5.92
N GLU A 5 -18.55 0.26 5.63
CA GLU A 5 -19.53 -0.29 4.68
C GLU A 5 -19.23 0.19 3.24
N GLU A 6 -18.86 1.46 3.07
CA GLU A 6 -18.45 2.04 1.77
C GLU A 6 -17.16 1.43 1.21
N LEU A 7 -16.23 0.98 2.07
CA LEU A 7 -14.99 0.33 1.64
C LEU A 7 -15.19 -1.12 1.17
N ASN A 8 -16.30 -1.76 1.54
CA ASN A 8 -16.56 -3.16 1.19
C ASN A 8 -16.81 -3.33 -0.31
N TRP A 9 -17.52 -2.39 -0.94
CA TRP A 9 -17.74 -2.42 -2.40
C TRP A 9 -16.45 -2.26 -3.21
N LEU A 10 -15.53 -1.41 -2.75
CA LEU A 10 -14.22 -1.22 -3.38
C LEU A 10 -13.40 -2.51 -3.34
N GLU A 11 -13.48 -3.26 -2.24
CA GLU A 11 -12.83 -4.57 -2.11
C GLU A 11 -13.41 -5.59 -3.10
N GLU A 12 -14.74 -5.64 -3.27
CA GLU A 12 -15.40 -6.53 -4.25
C GLU A 12 -14.99 -6.21 -5.69
N CYS A 13 -14.74 -4.94 -5.99
CA CYS A 13 -14.23 -4.50 -7.29
C CYS A 13 -12.70 -4.70 -7.47
N GLY A 14 -11.99 -5.23 -6.45
CA GLY A 14 -10.55 -5.47 -6.51
C GLY A 14 -9.68 -4.24 -6.23
N PHE A 15 -10.23 -3.21 -5.57
CA PHE A 15 -9.53 -1.98 -5.23
C PHE A 15 -9.28 -1.84 -3.72
N GLY A 16 -8.29 -1.02 -3.38
CA GLY A 16 -8.02 -0.62 -2.00
C GLY A 16 -6.83 -1.31 -1.33
N PRO A 17 -6.44 -0.82 -0.14
CA PRO A 17 -5.18 -1.20 0.51
C PRO A 17 -5.15 -2.66 0.98
N LYS A 18 -6.30 -3.28 1.23
CA LYS A 18 -6.37 -4.71 1.56
C LYS A 18 -6.00 -5.58 0.36
N VAL A 19 -6.60 -5.32 -0.80
CA VAL A 19 -6.28 -6.03 -2.05
C VAL A 19 -4.81 -5.84 -2.41
N MET A 20 -4.29 -4.61 -2.29
CA MET A 20 -2.87 -4.30 -2.55
C MET A 20 -1.90 -5.05 -1.61
N LYS A 21 -2.30 -5.40 -0.38
CA LYS A 21 -1.49 -6.22 0.54
C LYS A 21 -1.49 -7.71 0.14
N SER A 22 -2.53 -8.17 -0.55
CA SER A 22 -2.63 -9.54 -1.04
C SER A 22 -2.00 -9.75 -2.41
N MET A 23 -1.41 -8.71 -3.01
CA MET A 23 -0.82 -8.79 -4.35
C MET A 23 0.64 -8.33 -4.37
N LYS A 24 1.41 -8.93 -5.28
CA LYS A 24 2.76 -8.55 -5.66
C LYS A 24 2.77 -8.25 -7.15
N VAL A 25 3.76 -7.47 -7.59
CA VAL A 25 4.03 -7.26 -9.02
C VAL A 25 5.38 -7.86 -9.34
N CYS A 26 5.41 -8.75 -10.34
CA CYS A 26 6.66 -9.29 -10.84
C CYS A 26 7.54 -8.15 -11.38
N PRO A 27 8.77 -7.97 -10.88
CA PRO A 27 9.64 -6.89 -11.33
C PRO A 27 10.16 -7.07 -12.76
N HIS A 28 10.06 -8.28 -13.32
CA HIS A 28 10.56 -8.59 -14.66
C HIS A 28 9.50 -8.44 -15.75
N CYS A 29 8.33 -9.06 -15.59
CA CYS A 29 7.27 -9.03 -16.60
C CYS A 29 6.07 -8.14 -16.24
N GLY A 30 6.00 -7.62 -15.00
CA GLY A 30 4.89 -6.77 -14.56
C GLY A 30 3.61 -7.53 -14.17
N THR A 31 3.56 -8.85 -14.30
CA THR A 31 2.39 -9.65 -13.90
C THR A 31 2.05 -9.45 -12.44
N VAL A 32 0.77 -9.14 -12.17
CA VAL A 32 0.21 -9.10 -10.82
C VAL A 32 -0.06 -10.53 -10.36
N VAL A 33 0.45 -10.87 -9.19
CA VAL A 33 0.41 -12.22 -8.64
C VAL A 33 0.02 -12.15 -7.18
N ASP A 34 -0.66 -13.18 -6.70
CA ASP A 34 -1.04 -13.25 -5.29
C ASP A 34 0.21 -13.31 -4.38
N ASN A 35 0.13 -12.71 -3.19
CA ASN A 35 1.27 -12.59 -2.29
C ASN A 35 1.82 -13.94 -1.79
N GLU A 36 1.03 -15.01 -1.84
CA GLU A 36 1.44 -16.35 -1.42
C GLU A 36 2.44 -16.96 -2.41
N HIS A 37 2.43 -16.49 -3.67
CA HIS A 37 3.34 -16.97 -4.69
C HIS A 37 4.77 -16.47 -4.45
N ARG A 38 5.72 -17.41 -4.53
CA ARG A 38 7.16 -17.14 -4.44
C ARG A 38 7.84 -17.00 -5.80
N VAL A 39 7.20 -17.49 -6.85
CA VAL A 39 7.69 -17.49 -8.23
C VAL A 39 6.57 -17.00 -9.13
N CYS A 40 6.91 -16.16 -10.11
CA CYS A 40 5.97 -15.67 -11.09
C CYS A 40 5.50 -16.82 -11.99
N PRO A 41 4.20 -17.09 -12.10
CA PRO A 41 3.69 -18.17 -12.93
C PRO A 41 3.86 -17.89 -14.44
N ASP A 42 4.05 -16.62 -14.81
CA ASP A 42 4.13 -16.20 -16.22
C ASP A 42 5.56 -16.25 -16.78
N CYS A 43 6.55 -15.74 -16.02
CA CYS A 43 7.95 -15.68 -16.47
C CYS A 43 8.94 -16.51 -15.65
N GLY A 44 8.50 -17.16 -14.56
CA GLY A 44 9.37 -17.99 -13.72
C GLY A 44 10.34 -17.22 -12.81
N MET A 45 10.32 -15.88 -12.81
CA MET A 45 11.18 -15.09 -11.91
C MET A 45 10.73 -15.21 -10.45
N ARG A 46 11.69 -15.28 -9.52
CA ARG A 46 11.41 -15.22 -8.09
C ARG A 46 10.80 -13.87 -7.70
N LEU A 47 9.69 -13.94 -6.97
CA LEU A 47 8.96 -12.76 -6.51
C LEU A 47 9.57 -12.26 -5.20
N LEU A 48 9.61 -10.93 -5.07
CA LEU A 48 10.04 -10.27 -3.84
C LEU A 48 9.00 -10.48 -2.73
N THR A 49 9.43 -10.30 -1.48
CA THR A 49 8.52 -10.36 -0.32
C THR A 49 7.61 -9.14 -0.23
N LYS A 50 7.99 -8.02 -0.84
CA LYS A 50 7.24 -6.76 -0.85
C LYS A 50 5.97 -6.86 -1.68
N THR A 51 4.85 -6.48 -1.09
CA THR A 51 3.54 -6.38 -1.73
C THR A 51 3.43 -5.08 -2.53
N LEU A 52 2.35 -4.96 -3.32
CA LEU A 52 1.98 -3.70 -3.96
C LEU A 52 1.79 -2.58 -2.93
N TYR A 53 1.21 -2.91 -1.78
CA TYR A 53 1.03 -1.94 -0.70
C TYR A 53 2.36 -1.47 -0.09
N ASP A 54 3.35 -2.34 0.06
CA ASP A 54 4.68 -1.94 0.55
C ASP A 54 5.36 -0.97 -0.42
N ARG A 55 5.37 -1.31 -1.71
CA ARG A 55 5.94 -0.42 -2.74
C ARG A 55 5.23 0.93 -2.80
N TYR A 56 3.92 0.93 -2.56
CA TYR A 56 3.14 2.16 -2.47
C TYR A 56 3.59 3.01 -1.29
N ARG A 57 3.80 2.43 -0.10
CA ARG A 57 4.28 3.14 1.09
C ARG A 57 5.73 3.60 1.01
N GLU A 58 6.56 2.93 0.22
CA GLU A 58 7.94 3.35 -0.02
C GLU A 58 8.03 4.59 -0.92
N ARG A 59 7.00 4.83 -1.74
CA ARG A 59 6.94 5.97 -2.68
C ARG A 59 6.16 7.16 -2.14
N HIS A 60 5.31 6.97 -1.14
CA HIS A 60 4.40 8.00 -0.64
C HIS A 60 4.53 8.18 0.87
N LEU A 61 4.41 9.43 1.31
CA LEU A 61 4.27 9.72 2.73
C LEU A 61 2.90 9.22 3.20
N CYS A 62 2.88 8.17 4.02
CA CYS A 62 1.66 7.61 4.59
C CYS A 62 1.60 7.87 6.10
N CYS A 63 0.42 8.24 6.60
CA CYS A 63 0.20 8.35 8.03
C CYS A 63 0.37 6.98 8.71
N ASP A 64 1.22 6.90 9.74
CA ASP A 64 1.49 5.66 10.45
C ASP A 64 0.26 5.13 11.22
N LYS A 65 -0.61 6.04 11.69
CA LYS A 65 -1.82 5.68 12.44
C LYS A 65 -2.96 5.13 11.59
N CYS A 66 -3.26 5.78 10.46
CA CYS A 66 -4.46 5.48 9.67
C CYS A 66 -4.17 5.02 8.24
N GLY A 67 -2.92 5.14 7.78
CA GLY A 67 -2.52 4.75 6.42
C GLY A 67 -2.89 5.77 5.33
N THR A 68 -3.56 6.88 5.66
CA THR A 68 -3.87 7.94 4.70
C THR A 68 -2.60 8.46 4.04
N VAL A 69 -2.65 8.61 2.73
CA VAL A 69 -1.56 9.25 1.97
C VAL A 69 -1.61 10.75 2.18
N LEU A 70 -0.44 11.29 2.43
CA LEU A 70 -0.21 12.65 2.83
C LEU A 70 0.50 13.37 1.70
N ALA A 71 0.26 14.67 1.59
CA ALA A 71 1.13 15.52 0.80
C ALA A 71 2.53 15.58 1.45
N ASP A 72 3.57 15.77 0.65
CA ASP A 72 4.96 15.76 1.09
C ASP A 72 5.25 16.72 2.27
N ASP A 73 4.62 17.91 2.26
CA ASP A 73 4.76 18.93 3.32
C ASP A 73 3.77 18.76 4.51
N SER A 74 3.05 17.64 4.57
CA SER A 74 2.03 17.47 5.61
C SER A 74 2.65 17.42 7.01
N ARG A 75 2.21 18.32 7.89
CA ARG A 75 2.65 18.35 9.29
C ARG A 75 1.74 17.58 10.24
N TYR A 76 0.49 17.39 9.84
CA TYR A 76 -0.51 16.58 10.53
C TYR A 76 -1.27 15.75 9.49
N CYS A 77 -1.81 14.62 9.93
CA CYS A 77 -2.71 13.83 9.10
C CYS A 77 -4.10 14.50 9.06
N PRO A 78 -4.62 14.87 7.88
CA PRO A 78 -5.93 15.51 7.79
C PRO A 78 -7.09 14.56 8.09
N HIS A 79 -6.88 13.25 8.03
CA HIS A 79 -7.91 12.24 8.30
C HIS A 79 -8.01 11.91 9.80
N CYS A 80 -6.88 11.63 10.47
CA CYS A 80 -6.89 11.17 11.87
C CYS A 80 -6.29 12.17 12.88
N GLY A 81 -5.81 13.33 12.44
CA GLY A 81 -5.23 14.37 13.30
C GLY A 81 -3.84 14.06 13.85
N ASN A 82 -3.21 12.93 13.49
CA ASN A 82 -1.90 12.55 14.00
C ASN A 82 -0.79 13.52 13.56
N SER A 83 0.05 13.96 14.50
CA SER A 83 1.21 14.80 14.21
C SER A 83 2.33 14.01 13.52
N LEU A 84 2.93 14.59 12.49
CA LEU A 84 3.92 13.92 11.63
C LEU A 84 5.37 14.33 11.94
N TYR A 85 5.56 15.32 12.82
CA TYR A 85 6.85 15.88 13.24
C TYR A 85 7.84 14.89 13.87
N LEU A 86 7.43 13.64 14.14
CA LEU A 86 8.31 12.60 14.69
C LEU A 86 9.15 11.87 13.62
N LYS A 87 8.98 12.17 12.32
CA LYS A 87 9.76 11.56 11.22
C LYS A 87 10.34 12.57 10.21
N VAL A 88 10.67 13.79 10.62
CA VAL A 88 11.62 14.63 9.86
C VAL A 88 13.03 14.23 10.31
N SER A 89 13.55 13.16 9.73
CA SER A 89 14.96 12.78 9.88
C SER A 89 15.53 12.50 8.49
N GLY A 90 16.35 13.41 7.99
CA GLY A 90 17.34 13.11 6.95
C GLY A 90 17.21 13.92 5.67
N GLY A 91 17.61 15.19 5.73
CA GLY A 91 18.40 15.82 4.68
C GLY A 91 19.79 16.09 5.24
#